data_AF-A0A4V4HGB2-F1
#
_entry.id   AF-A0A4V4HGB2-F1
#
_cell.length_a   1.000
_cell.length_b   1.000
_cell.length_c   1.000
_cell.angle_alpha   90.00
_cell.angle_beta   90.00
_cell.angle_gamma   90.00
#
_symmetry.space_group_name_H-M   'P 1'
#
loop_
_entity.id
_entity.type
_entity.pdbx_description
1 polymer ?
#
loop_
_entity_poly.entity_id
_entity_poly.type
_entity_poly.pdbx_seq_one_letter_code
_entity_poly.pdbx_strand_id
1 'polypeptide(L)'
;MNPPDVDPESFNEIKHLLDKILAEQIPSRSQPSRFPMLNSLLTVEDIEEGKAHVEEHLKSSACGADKITYEKVLALDNELLCVFLNECIRTRQIPYMGLESCLLKFLTLLIHLRIYKVLEENNLIPASQNGFRSKFQTNNNAFILRTLIDKAMAEGDTLFVVFLDISNAFPSADHSFLWLRMQTLGLTGIYFD
;
A
#
# COMPACT_ATOMS: atom_id res chain seq x y z
N MET A 1 16.62 -5.25 -11.57
CA MET A 1 17.00 -6.52 -12.24
C MET A 1 15.72 -7.16 -12.74
N ASN A 2 15.72 -7.76 -13.93
CA ASN A 2 14.55 -8.44 -14.48
C ASN A 2 14.24 -9.72 -13.66
N PRO A 3 13.02 -10.28 -13.75
CA PRO A 3 12.74 -11.61 -13.23
C PRO A 3 13.82 -12.62 -13.70
N PRO A 4 14.09 -13.67 -12.91
CA PRO A 4 15.12 -14.65 -13.25
C PRO A 4 14.83 -15.27 -14.62
N ASP A 5 15.87 -15.52 -15.41
CA ASP A 5 15.72 -16.09 -16.77
C ASP A 5 15.15 -17.52 -16.75
N VAL A 6 15.26 -18.20 -15.61
CA VAL A 6 14.72 -19.55 -15.38
C VAL A 6 14.15 -19.61 -13.96
N ASP A 7 12.91 -20.07 -13.86
CA ASP A 7 12.27 -20.28 -12.56
C ASP A 7 12.95 -21.42 -11.78
N PRO A 8 13.12 -21.27 -10.45
CA PRO A 8 13.73 -22.32 -9.64
C PRO A 8 12.82 -23.55 -9.61
N GLU A 9 13.39 -24.74 -9.41
CA GLU A 9 12.64 -26.01 -9.39
C GLU A 9 11.52 -26.05 -8.32
N SER A 10 11.68 -25.27 -7.25
CA SER A 10 10.67 -25.12 -6.18
C SER A 10 9.53 -24.15 -6.54
N PHE A 11 9.62 -23.45 -7.67
CA PHE A 11 8.59 -22.52 -8.10
C PHE A 11 7.36 -23.27 -8.61
N ASN A 12 6.19 -22.85 -8.16
CA ASN A 12 4.95 -23.50 -8.51
C ASN A 12 4.32 -22.86 -9.76
N GLU A 13 4.79 -23.27 -10.93
CA GLU A 13 4.30 -22.81 -12.23
C GLU A 13 2.80 -22.99 -12.41
N ILE A 14 2.27 -24.13 -11.96
CA ILE A 14 0.84 -24.43 -12.08
C ILE A 14 0.02 -23.40 -11.29
N LYS A 15 0.44 -23.09 -10.05
CA LYS A 15 -0.23 -22.10 -9.23
C LYS A 15 -0.12 -20.70 -9.84
N HIS A 16 1.06 -20.31 -10.32
CA HIS A 16 1.26 -19.01 -10.95
C HIS A 16 0.39 -18.84 -12.21
N LEU A 17 0.30 -19.87 -13.06
CA LEU A 17 -0.58 -19.87 -14.22
C LEU A 17 -2.07 -19.80 -13.83
N LEU A 18 -2.48 -20.56 -12.81
CA LEU A 18 -3.84 -20.49 -12.29
C LEU A 18 -4.18 -19.11 -11.74
N ASP A 19 -3.25 -18.44 -11.05
CA ASP A 19 -3.45 -17.08 -10.55
C ASP A 19 -3.63 -16.07 -11.68
N LYS A 20 -2.90 -16.20 -12.79
CA LYS A 20 -3.12 -15.38 -13.99
C LYS A 20 -4.53 -15.60 -14.55
N ILE A 21 -4.93 -16.86 -14.76
CA ILE A 21 -6.25 -17.19 -15.33
C ILE A 21 -7.39 -16.68 -14.43
N LEU A 22 -7.24 -16.82 -13.11
CA LEU A 22 -8.25 -16.34 -12.16
C LEU A 22 -8.29 -14.81 -12.08
N ALA A 23 -7.14 -14.15 -12.15
CA ALA A 23 -7.08 -12.69 -12.13
C ALA A 23 -7.72 -12.07 -13.39
N GLU A 24 -7.64 -12.73 -14.54
CA GLU A 24 -8.35 -12.31 -15.77
C GLU A 24 -9.88 -12.34 -15.61
N GLN A 25 -10.41 -13.12 -14.67
CA GLN A 25 -11.84 -13.14 -14.36
C GLN A 25 -12.27 -12.01 -13.41
N ILE A 26 -11.33 -11.23 -12.88
CA ILE A 26 -11.66 -10.06 -12.05
C ILE A 26 -12.33 -9.02 -12.96
N PRO A 27 -13.56 -8.59 -12.64
CA PRO A 27 -14.26 -7.63 -13.48
C PRO A 27 -13.52 -6.30 -13.52
N SER A 28 -13.62 -5.59 -14.65
CA SER A 28 -13.04 -4.24 -14.83
C SER A 28 -13.62 -3.16 -13.89
N ARG A 29 -14.68 -3.51 -13.16
CA ARG A 29 -15.22 -2.75 -12.03
C ARG A 29 -15.26 -3.72 -10.86
N SER A 30 -14.48 -3.42 -9.85
CA SER A 30 -14.42 -4.15 -8.60
C SER A 30 -15.81 -4.23 -7.99
N GLN A 31 -16.11 -5.39 -7.44
CA GLN A 31 -17.28 -5.55 -6.59
C GLN A 31 -17.14 -4.65 -5.36
N PRO A 32 -18.26 -4.25 -4.73
CA PRO A 32 -18.21 -3.50 -3.47
C PRO A 32 -17.31 -4.21 -2.45
N SER A 33 -16.45 -3.42 -1.82
CA SER A 33 -15.65 -3.83 -0.68
C SER A 33 -16.52 -4.43 0.42
N ARG A 34 -15.96 -5.40 1.14
CA ARG A 34 -16.50 -5.79 2.45
C ARG A 34 -16.44 -4.63 3.46
N PHE A 35 -15.53 -3.67 3.25
CA PHE A 35 -15.31 -2.54 4.14
C PHE A 35 -16.02 -1.30 3.61
N PRO A 36 -17.08 -0.80 4.28
CA PRO A 36 -17.91 0.30 3.78
C PRO A 36 -17.12 1.56 3.38
N MET A 37 -16.03 1.84 4.09
CA MET A 37 -15.14 2.97 3.83
C MET A 37 -14.46 2.93 2.45
N LEU A 38 -14.23 1.75 1.87
CA LEU A 38 -13.64 1.61 0.54
C LEU A 38 -14.71 1.68 -0.59
N ASN A 39 -15.98 1.77 -0.21
CA ASN A 39 -17.11 1.95 -1.13
C ASN A 39 -17.58 3.40 -1.21
N SER A 40 -17.16 4.26 -0.29
CA SER A 40 -17.50 5.68 -0.28
C SER A 40 -16.42 6.52 -0.93
N LEU A 41 -16.82 7.67 -1.46
CA LEU A 41 -15.90 8.69 -1.97
C LEU A 41 -15.20 9.44 -0.84
N LEU A 42 -14.17 10.22 -1.20
CA LEU A 42 -13.45 11.08 -0.28
C LEU A 42 -14.40 12.15 0.29
N THR A 43 -14.22 12.49 1.55
CA THR A 43 -14.87 13.59 2.24
C THR A 43 -13.91 14.75 2.44
N VAL A 44 -14.41 15.90 2.89
CA VAL A 44 -13.56 17.06 3.20
C VAL A 44 -12.61 16.73 4.35
N GLU A 45 -13.05 15.92 5.31
CA GLU A 45 -12.22 15.46 6.43
C GLU A 45 -11.04 14.61 5.95
N ASP A 46 -11.20 13.76 4.92
CA ASP A 46 -10.06 13.04 4.33
C ASP A 46 -9.03 14.03 3.74
N ILE A 47 -9.49 15.10 3.08
CA ILE A 47 -8.59 16.13 2.52
C ILE A 47 -7.83 16.84 3.63
N GLU A 48 -8.50 17.19 4.72
CA GLU A 48 -7.88 17.81 5.90
C GLU A 48 -6.84 16.90 6.53
N GLU A 49 -7.15 15.63 6.74
CA GLU A 49 -6.22 14.62 7.26
C GLU A 49 -5.00 14.47 6.34
N GLY A 50 -5.22 14.35 5.02
CA GLY A 50 -4.15 14.27 4.04
C GLY A 50 -3.25 15.50 4.04
N LYS A 51 -3.82 16.70 4.13
CA LYS A 51 -3.06 17.95 4.17
C LYS A 51 -2.24 18.08 5.45
N ALA A 52 -2.81 17.72 6.60
CA ALA A 52 -2.08 17.68 7.86
C ALA A 52 -0.88 16.74 7.77
N HIS A 53 -1.06 15.55 7.17
CA HIS A 53 0.03 14.61 6.94
C HIS A 53 1.13 15.20 6.04
N VAL A 54 0.75 15.87 4.94
CA VAL A 54 1.70 16.53 4.03
C VAL A 54 2.47 17.64 4.73
N GLU A 55 1.80 18.47 5.53
CA GLU A 55 2.43 19.56 6.24
C GLU A 55 3.48 19.08 7.26
N GLU A 56 3.18 17.98 7.96
CA GLU A 56 4.08 17.40 8.96
C GLU A 56 5.27 16.67 8.32
N HIS A 57 5.05 15.92 7.24
CA HIS A 57 6.04 14.95 6.74
C HIS A 57 6.65 15.28 5.38
N LEU A 58 5.95 16.02 4.52
CA LEU A 58 6.26 16.09 3.08
C LEU A 58 6.44 17.50 2.54
N LYS A 59 6.23 18.55 3.36
CA LYS A 59 6.21 19.96 2.93
C LYS A 59 7.43 20.38 2.10
N SER A 60 8.62 19.88 2.44
CA SER A 60 9.89 20.19 1.76
C SER A 60 10.25 19.24 0.61
N SER A 61 9.37 18.32 0.24
CA SER A 61 9.64 17.36 -0.84
C SER A 61 9.70 18.05 -2.21
N ALA A 62 10.57 17.55 -3.09
CA ALA A 62 10.69 18.04 -4.45
C ALA A 62 9.38 17.90 -5.26
N CYS A 63 9.10 18.88 -6.12
CA CYS A 63 8.02 18.82 -7.09
C CYS A 63 8.35 17.84 -8.24
N GLY A 64 7.30 17.29 -8.86
CA GLY A 64 7.44 16.52 -10.09
C GLY A 64 7.64 17.37 -11.34
N ALA A 65 7.63 16.71 -12.50
CA ALA A 65 7.80 17.33 -13.82
C ALA A 65 6.76 18.44 -14.15
N ASP A 66 5.60 18.44 -13.49
CA ASP A 66 4.55 19.45 -13.62
C ASP A 66 4.81 20.74 -12.80
N LYS A 67 5.88 20.76 -11.99
CA LYS A 67 6.25 21.88 -11.11
C LYS A 67 5.15 22.26 -10.10
N ILE A 68 4.26 21.32 -9.79
CA ILE A 68 3.31 21.45 -8.68
C ILE A 68 4.03 21.01 -7.40
N THR A 69 4.10 21.89 -6.41
CA THR A 69 4.68 21.63 -5.09
C THR A 69 3.58 21.27 -4.09
N TYR A 70 3.95 20.65 -2.96
CA TYR A 70 3.00 20.43 -1.87
C TYR A 70 2.48 21.74 -1.27
N GLU A 71 3.25 22.84 -1.29
CA GLU A 71 2.76 24.17 -0.90
C GLU A 71 1.54 24.60 -1.71
N LYS A 72 1.56 24.36 -3.03
CA LYS A 72 0.40 24.63 -3.89
C LYS A 72 -0.79 23.75 -3.53
N VAL A 73 -0.56 22.46 -3.25
CA VAL A 73 -1.61 21.52 -2.84
C VAL A 73 -2.24 21.97 -1.51
N LEU A 74 -1.42 22.37 -0.53
CA LEU A 74 -1.88 22.87 0.77
C LEU A 74 -2.72 24.14 0.62
N ALA A 75 -2.37 25.01 -0.33
CA ALA A 75 -3.08 26.27 -0.59
C ALA A 75 -4.42 26.13 -1.33
N LEU A 76 -4.72 24.96 -1.94
CA LEU A 76 -6.01 24.74 -2.61
C LEU A 76 -7.17 24.72 -1.62
N ASP A 77 -8.36 25.12 -2.03
CA ASP A 77 -9.55 24.96 -1.20
C ASP A 77 -9.90 23.48 -0.98
N ASN A 78 -10.31 23.11 0.24
CA ASN A 78 -10.55 21.71 0.59
C ASN A 78 -11.79 21.14 -0.10
N GLU A 79 -12.87 21.93 -0.23
CA GLU A 79 -14.11 21.49 -0.87
C GLU A 79 -13.90 21.29 -2.37
N LEU A 80 -13.26 22.27 -3.03
CA LEU A 80 -12.94 22.18 -4.45
C LEU A 80 -11.99 21.02 -4.75
N LEU A 81 -10.96 20.83 -3.90
CA LEU A 81 -10.03 19.71 -4.06
C LEU A 81 -10.74 18.37 -3.86
N CYS A 82 -11.63 18.26 -2.87
CA CYS A 82 -12.44 17.08 -2.64
C CYS A 82 -13.32 16.74 -3.86
N VAL A 83 -14.03 17.73 -4.40
CA VAL A 83 -14.85 17.56 -5.61
C VAL A 83 -13.99 17.09 -6.78
N PHE A 84 -12.86 17.76 -7.03
CA PHE A 84 -11.96 17.43 -8.13
C PHE A 84 -11.42 16.00 -8.03
N LEU A 85 -10.90 15.59 -6.87
CA LEU A 85 -10.35 14.26 -6.68
C LEU A 85 -11.43 13.18 -6.76
N ASN A 86 -12.63 13.45 -6.26
CA ASN A 86 -13.76 12.53 -6.40
C ASN A 86 -14.21 12.36 -7.85
N GLU A 87 -14.19 13.42 -8.66
CA GLU A 87 -14.43 13.29 -10.10
C GLU A 87 -13.34 12.46 -10.78
N CYS A 88 -12.07 12.60 -10.39
CA CYS A 88 -10.99 11.75 -10.90
C CYS A 88 -11.23 10.26 -10.56
N ILE A 89 -11.64 9.96 -9.32
CA ILE A 89 -11.98 8.59 -8.88
C ILE A 89 -13.17 8.04 -9.68
N ARG A 90 -14.26 8.81 -9.82
CA ARG A 90 -15.46 8.38 -10.55
C ARG A 90 -15.20 8.10 -12.03
N THR A 91 -14.47 9.00 -12.67
CA THR A 91 -14.18 8.92 -14.12
C THR A 91 -13.05 7.95 -14.44
N ARG A 92 -12.23 7.57 -13.44
CA ARG A 92 -10.97 6.84 -13.59
C ARG A 92 -10.00 7.58 -14.51
N GLN A 93 -10.12 8.89 -14.54
CA GLN A 93 -9.28 9.78 -15.31
C GLN A 93 -8.58 10.69 -14.35
N ILE A 94 -7.30 10.42 -14.18
CA ILE A 94 -6.38 11.37 -13.59
C ILE A 94 -5.91 12.22 -14.77
N PRO A 95 -6.26 13.52 -14.86
CA PRO A 95 -5.77 14.37 -15.95
C PRO A 95 -4.25 14.25 -15.96
N TYR A 96 -3.62 14.20 -17.14
CA TYR A 96 -2.19 13.85 -17.34
C TYR A 96 -1.28 14.55 -16.32
N MET A 97 -1.14 13.90 -15.17
CA MET A 97 -0.30 14.27 -14.05
C MET A 97 0.81 13.25 -14.16
N GLY A 98 2.02 13.73 -14.44
CA GLY A 98 3.17 12.84 -14.46
C GLY A 98 3.23 12.03 -13.16
N LEU A 99 3.77 10.82 -13.21
CA LEU A 99 3.92 9.92 -12.04
C LEU A 99 4.57 10.61 -10.82
N GLU A 100 5.30 11.70 -11.04
CA GLU A 100 5.97 12.47 -10.01
C GLU A 100 5.16 13.66 -9.45
N SER A 101 3.96 13.94 -9.99
CA SER A 101 3.11 15.06 -9.57
C SER A 101 2.78 14.99 -8.09
N CYS A 102 2.94 16.10 -7.38
CA CYS A 102 2.53 16.21 -5.97
C CYS A 102 1.02 16.00 -5.78
N LEU A 103 0.19 16.35 -6.77
CA LEU A 103 -1.26 16.16 -6.68
C LEU A 103 -1.67 14.70 -6.88
N LEU A 104 -1.00 13.97 -7.79
CA LEU A 104 -1.16 12.52 -7.89
C LEU A 104 -0.68 11.82 -6.61
N LYS A 105 0.50 12.19 -6.10
CA LYS A 105 1.02 11.65 -4.84
C LYS A 105 0.07 11.93 -3.68
N PHE A 106 -0.54 13.11 -3.64
CA PHE A 106 -1.55 13.44 -2.67
C PHE A 106 -2.78 12.54 -2.77
N LEU A 107 -3.33 12.31 -3.97
CA LEU A 107 -4.42 11.35 -4.16
C LEU A 107 -4.02 9.93 -3.70
N THR A 108 -2.83 9.46 -4.07
CA THR A 108 -2.36 8.13 -3.63
C THR A 108 -2.14 8.05 -2.12
N LEU A 109 -1.76 9.15 -1.46
CA LEU A 109 -1.68 9.26 -0.01
C LEU A 109 -3.05 9.11 0.64
N LEU A 110 -4.08 9.80 0.11
CA LEU A 110 -5.45 9.68 0.64
C LEU A 110 -5.96 8.24 0.51
N ILE A 111 -5.73 7.60 -0.64
CA ILE A 111 -6.08 6.19 -0.86
C ILE A 111 -5.31 5.29 0.13
N HIS A 112 -4.01 5.54 0.32
CA HIS A 112 -3.18 4.82 1.28
C HIS A 112 -3.72 4.94 2.70
N LEU A 113 -4.00 6.16 3.19
CA LEU A 113 -4.55 6.39 4.53
C LEU A 113 -5.86 5.62 4.72
N ARG A 114 -6.71 5.63 3.69
CA ARG A 114 -7.99 4.91 3.73
C ARG A 114 -7.82 3.40 3.83
N ILE A 115 -7.01 2.82 2.96
CA ILE A 115 -6.73 1.38 2.97
C ILE A 115 -6.04 0.99 4.28
N TYR A 116 -5.05 1.77 4.71
CA TYR A 116 -4.28 1.51 5.92
C TYR A 116 -5.17 1.48 7.17
N LYS A 117 -6.10 2.43 7.30
CA LYS A 117 -7.09 2.45 8.38
C LYS A 117 -7.93 1.17 8.41
N VAL A 118 -8.43 0.74 7.25
CA VAL A 118 -9.18 -0.51 7.12
C VAL A 118 -8.33 -1.72 7.52
N LEU A 119 -7.08 -1.78 7.08
CA LEU A 119 -6.16 -2.88 7.39
C LEU A 119 -5.88 -2.99 8.91
N GLU A 120 -5.67 -1.86 9.60
CA GLU A 120 -5.41 -1.83 11.04
C GLU A 120 -6.67 -2.13 11.86
N GLU A 121 -7.80 -1.46 11.59
CA GLU A 121 -9.05 -1.63 12.35
C GLU A 121 -9.58 -3.07 12.28
N ASN A 122 -9.28 -3.79 11.19
CA ASN A 122 -9.70 -5.18 10.98
C ASN A 122 -8.59 -6.19 11.26
N ASN A 123 -7.45 -5.78 11.82
CA ASN A 123 -6.29 -6.64 12.13
C ASN A 123 -5.83 -7.51 10.95
N LEU A 124 -5.86 -6.96 9.74
CA LEU A 124 -5.44 -7.67 8.52
C LEU A 124 -3.93 -7.64 8.33
N ILE A 125 -3.23 -6.71 8.99
CA ILE A 125 -1.77 -6.67 9.04
C ILE A 125 -1.28 -7.63 10.14
N PRO A 126 -0.42 -8.61 9.82
CA PRO A 126 0.14 -9.51 10.82
C PRO A 126 0.85 -8.76 11.95
N ALA A 127 0.71 -9.24 13.19
CA ALA A 127 1.38 -8.65 14.35
C ALA A 127 2.92 -8.64 14.23
N SER A 128 3.50 -9.54 13.43
CA SER A 128 4.93 -9.60 13.15
C SER A 128 5.42 -8.52 12.17
N GLN A 129 4.53 -7.88 11.41
CA GLN A 129 4.93 -6.87 10.44
C GLN A 129 5.27 -5.54 11.13
N ASN A 130 6.56 -5.19 11.09
CA ASN A 130 7.08 -3.93 11.64
C ASN A 130 7.35 -2.89 10.55
N GLY A 131 7.79 -3.33 9.36
CA GLY A 131 8.07 -2.43 8.24
C GLY A 131 6.81 -1.76 7.69
N PHE A 132 6.93 -0.50 7.30
CA PHE A 132 5.85 0.31 6.71
C PHE A 132 4.57 0.37 7.56
N ARG A 133 4.70 0.22 8.88
CA ARG A 133 3.60 0.25 9.84
C ARG A 133 3.80 1.40 10.81
N SER A 134 2.79 2.26 10.95
CA SER A 134 2.87 3.44 11.81
C SER A 134 3.14 3.03 13.26
N LYS A 135 4.03 3.77 13.93
CA LYS A 135 4.49 3.53 15.32
C LYS A 135 5.35 2.28 15.52
N PHE A 136 5.65 1.50 14.48
CA PHE A 136 6.64 0.42 14.54
C PHE A 136 7.98 0.90 14.02
N GLN A 137 9.06 0.50 14.69
CA GLN A 137 10.43 0.91 14.37
C GLN A 137 11.32 -0.30 14.15
N THR A 138 12.42 -0.11 13.43
CA THR A 138 13.42 -1.17 13.17
C THR A 138 13.99 -1.77 14.46
N ASN A 139 14.09 -0.97 15.53
CA ASN A 139 14.55 -1.41 16.84
C ASN A 139 13.68 -2.52 17.46
N ASN A 140 12.40 -2.61 17.11
CA ASN A 140 11.51 -3.67 17.60
C ASN A 140 12.02 -5.05 17.19
N ASN A 141 12.43 -5.21 15.93
CA ASN A 141 12.92 -6.50 15.41
C ASN A 141 14.24 -6.90 16.07
N ALA A 142 15.15 -5.94 16.27
CA ALA A 142 16.40 -6.18 16.99
C ALA A 142 16.16 -6.59 18.44
N PHE A 143 15.20 -5.93 19.11
CA PHE A 143 14.80 -6.28 20.47
C PHE A 143 14.19 -7.68 20.54
N ILE A 144 13.25 -8.03 19.64
CA ILE A 144 12.65 -9.37 19.57
C ILE A 144 13.73 -10.44 19.39
N LEU A 145 14.65 -10.25 18.45
CA LEU A 145 15.75 -11.18 18.23
C LEU A 145 16.61 -11.33 19.49
N ARG A 146 16.92 -10.21 20.16
CA ARG A 146 17.69 -10.24 21.40
C ARG A 146 16.98 -11.02 22.50
N THR A 147 15.68 -10.80 22.69
CA THR A 147 14.88 -11.54 23.67
C THR A 147 14.83 -13.03 23.37
N LEU A 148 14.75 -13.41 22.09
CA LEU A 148 14.80 -14.83 21.68
C LEU A 148 16.16 -15.46 22.01
N ILE A 149 17.26 -14.74 21.80
CA ILE A 149 18.62 -15.19 22.16
C ILE A 149 18.72 -15.39 23.68
N ASP A 150 18.33 -14.39 24.47
CA ASP A 150 18.43 -14.44 25.93
C ASP A 150 17.56 -15.58 26.50
N LYS A 151 16.37 -15.83 25.92
CA LYS A 151 15.50 -16.94 26.30
C LYS A 151 16.14 -18.30 26.01
N ALA A 152 16.64 -18.51 24.79
CA ALA A 152 17.28 -19.77 24.41
C ALA A 152 18.49 -20.08 25.30
N MET A 153 19.29 -19.06 25.62
CA MET A 153 20.42 -19.19 26.55
C MET A 153 19.99 -19.59 27.96
N ALA A 154 18.88 -19.03 28.47
CA ALA A 154 18.36 -19.35 29.79
C ALA A 154 17.78 -20.78 29.88
N GLU A 155 17.18 -21.26 28.80
CA GLU A 155 16.58 -22.60 28.71
C GLU A 155 17.61 -23.68 28.32
N GLY A 156 18.80 -23.29 27.87
CA GLY A 156 19.83 -24.21 27.35
C GLY A 156 19.53 -24.72 25.93
N ASP A 157 18.65 -24.05 25.22
CA ASP A 157 18.20 -24.40 23.88
C ASP A 157 19.09 -23.77 22.80
N THR A 158 19.15 -24.41 21.63
CA THR A 158 19.80 -23.85 20.44
C THR A 158 18.81 -23.02 19.63
N LEU A 159 19.09 -21.73 19.46
CA LEU A 159 18.30 -20.85 18.59
C LEU A 159 18.85 -20.88 17.15
N PHE A 160 18.01 -21.29 16.20
CA PHE A 160 18.30 -21.16 14.77
C PHE A 160 17.61 -19.91 14.21
N VAL A 161 18.36 -19.09 13.46
CA VAL A 161 17.88 -17.84 12.88
C VAL A 161 18.14 -17.82 11.38
N VAL A 162 17.15 -17.44 10.59
CA VAL A 162 17.26 -17.27 9.15
C VAL A 162 17.01 -15.81 8.79
N PHE A 163 17.97 -15.19 8.11
CA PHE A 163 17.82 -13.86 7.53
C PHE A 163 17.44 -14.01 6.05
N LEU A 164 16.22 -13.64 5.72
CA LEU A 164 15.67 -13.71 4.36
C LEU A 164 15.58 -12.30 3.78
N ASP A 165 16.08 -12.13 2.56
CA ASP A 165 15.94 -10.90 1.78
C ASP A 165 15.39 -11.23 0.38
N ILE A 166 14.42 -10.44 -0.07
CA ILE A 166 13.75 -10.65 -1.35
C ILE A 166 14.40 -9.72 -2.38
N SER A 167 15.08 -10.33 -3.36
CA SER A 167 15.68 -9.58 -4.46
C SER A 167 14.61 -8.87 -5.31
N ASN A 168 14.76 -7.55 -5.51
CA ASN A 168 13.85 -6.72 -6.32
C ASN A 168 12.36 -6.90 -5.96
N ALA A 169 11.99 -6.80 -4.69
CA ALA A 169 10.62 -7.06 -4.22
C ALA A 169 9.52 -6.27 -4.96
N PHE A 170 9.73 -4.98 -5.28
CA PHE A 170 8.71 -4.18 -5.98
C PHE A 170 8.55 -4.56 -7.46
N PRO A 171 9.62 -4.61 -8.29
CA PRO A 171 9.47 -5.03 -9.69
C PRO A 171 9.03 -6.49 -9.86
N SER A 172 9.28 -7.34 -8.87
CA SER A 172 9.00 -8.79 -8.94
C SER A 172 7.66 -9.18 -8.32
N ALA A 173 6.84 -8.21 -7.91
CA ALA A 173 5.53 -8.49 -7.32
C ALA A 173 4.57 -9.05 -8.39
N ASP A 174 4.00 -10.24 -8.15
CA ASP A 174 2.96 -10.81 -9.01
C ASP A 174 1.65 -10.06 -8.80
N HIS A 175 1.30 -9.20 -9.76
CA HIS A 175 0.07 -8.43 -9.74
C HIS A 175 -1.18 -9.32 -9.75
N SER A 176 -1.16 -10.47 -10.44
CA SER A 176 -2.31 -11.39 -10.50
C SER A 176 -2.60 -11.94 -9.12
N PHE A 177 -1.55 -12.42 -8.45
CA PHE A 177 -1.65 -12.88 -7.07
C PHE A 177 -2.09 -11.77 -6.12
N LEU A 178 -1.53 -10.56 -6.24
CA LEU A 178 -1.90 -9.41 -5.41
C LEU A 178 -3.40 -9.09 -5.53
N TRP A 179 -3.93 -9.00 -6.75
CA TRP A 179 -5.35 -8.72 -6.99
C TRP A 179 -6.26 -9.79 -6.38
N LEU A 180 -5.92 -11.07 -6.57
CA LEU A 180 -6.66 -12.19 -5.98
C LEU A 180 -6.62 -12.16 -4.44
N ARG A 181 -5.47 -11.82 -3.85
CA ARG A 181 -5.33 -11.65 -2.40
C ARG A 181 -6.19 -10.50 -1.89
N MET A 182 -6.21 -9.37 -2.58
CA MET A 182 -7.05 -8.23 -2.22
C MET A 182 -8.54 -8.59 -2.29
N GLN A 183 -8.96 -9.29 -3.36
CA GLN A 183 -10.34 -9.79 -3.48
C GLN A 183 -10.71 -10.76 -2.34
N THR A 184 -9.81 -11.69 -2.00
CA THR A 184 -10.01 -12.65 -0.89
C THR A 184 -10.13 -11.94 0.47
N LEU A 185 -9.37 -10.87 0.68
CA LEU A 185 -9.44 -10.04 1.88
C LEU A 185 -10.66 -9.11 1.90
N GLY A 186 -11.40 -9.00 0.79
CA GLY A 186 -12.51 -8.05 0.63
C GLY A 186 -12.05 -6.61 0.41
N LEU A 187 -10.78 -6.40 0.07
CA LEU A 187 -10.18 -5.12 -0.32
C LEU A 187 -10.47 -4.84 -1.79
N THR A 188 -11.75 -4.66 -2.09
CA THR A 188 -12.27 -4.25 -3.40
C THR A 188 -12.94 -2.88 -3.26
N GLY A 189 -13.68 -2.42 -4.27
CA GLY A 189 -14.37 -1.14 -4.25
C GLY A 189 -13.74 -0.10 -5.18
N ILE A 190 -14.22 1.14 -5.07
CA ILE A 190 -14.02 2.18 -6.09
C ILE A 190 -12.57 2.66 -6.26
N TYR A 191 -11.71 2.35 -5.30
CA TYR A 191 -10.30 2.75 -5.30
C TYR A 191 -9.39 1.78 -6.05
N PHE A 192 -9.94 0.66 -6.53
CA PHE A 192 -9.21 -0.43 -7.18
C PHE A 192 -9.66 -0.63 -8.64
N ASP A 193 -10.32 0.38 -9.22
CA ASP A 193 -10.98 0.36 -10.54
C ASP A 193 -10.29 1.22 -11.62
#